data_AF-A0A7C0VF00-F1
#
_entry.id   AF-A0A7C0VF00-F1
#
_cell.length_a   1.000
_cell.length_b   1.000
_cell.length_c   1.000
_cell.angle_alpha   90.00
_cell.angle_beta   90.00
_cell.angle_gamma   90.00
#
_symmetry.space_group_name_H-M   'P 1'
#
loop_
_entity.id
_entity.type
_entity.pdbx_description
1 polymer ?
#
loop_
_entity_poly.entity_id
_entity_poly.type
_entity_poly.pdbx_seq_one_letter_code
_entity_poly.pdbx_strand_id
1 'polypeptide(L)'
;MKSTREIIEIFENASASYDEWYGKPVGVYAFRSELVGLEALLPHSGLGIDIGAGTGIFAKYLSTDERSIVCLDPSSGMLKEAKKRGIYHRS
;
A
#
# COMPACT_ATOMS: atom_id res chain seq x y z
N MET A 1 15.50 -12.26 18.45
CA MET A 1 14.73 -12.14 17.19
C MET A 1 13.34 -11.65 17.57
N LYS A 2 12.79 -10.61 16.92
CA LYS A 2 11.44 -10.12 17.24
C LYS A 2 10.41 -11.16 16.80
N SER A 3 9.36 -11.34 17.59
CA SER A 3 8.19 -12.15 17.23
C SER A 3 7.36 -11.46 16.15
N THR A 4 6.53 -12.23 15.44
CA THR A 4 5.60 -11.71 14.44
C THR A 4 4.68 -10.62 15.00
N ARG A 5 4.24 -10.77 16.26
CA ARG A 5 3.37 -9.77 16.92
C ARG A 5 4.10 -8.46 17.14
N GLU A 6 5.34 -8.51 17.65
CA GLU A 6 6.15 -7.31 17.87
C GLU A 6 6.45 -6.58 16.55
N ILE A 7 6.57 -7.31 15.43
CA ILE A 7 6.72 -6.70 14.11
C ILE A 7 5.44 -5.97 13.70
N ILE A 8 4.28 -6.62 13.83
CA ILE A 8 2.98 -6.02 13.47
C ILE A 8 2.71 -4.75 14.30
N GLU A 9 3.00 -4.77 15.60
CA GLU A 9 2.79 -3.62 16.49
C GLU A 9 3.62 -2.39 16.08
N ILE A 10 4.83 -2.58 15.53
CA ILE A 10 5.64 -1.47 15.03
C ILE A 10 4.92 -0.75 13.88
N PHE A 11 4.37 -1.51 12.93
CA PHE A 11 3.62 -0.95 11.80
C PHE A 11 2.27 -0.39 12.24
N GLU A 12 1.60 -1.03 13.19
CA GLU A 12 0.35 -0.53 13.78
C GLU A 12 0.53 0.88 14.33
N ASN A 13 1.57 1.09 15.13
CA ASN A 13 1.87 2.36 15.77
C ASN A 13 2.39 3.43 14.80
N ALA A 14 3.04 3.02 13.71
CA ALA A 14 3.57 3.92 12.70
C ALA A 14 2.56 4.28 11.59
N SER A 15 1.41 3.60 11.53
CA SER A 15 0.45 3.70 10.41
C SER A 15 0.07 5.14 10.02
N ALA A 16 -0.11 6.03 10.99
CA ALA A 16 -0.49 7.42 10.73
C ALA A 16 0.60 8.26 10.05
N SER A 17 1.88 8.00 10.35
CA SER A 17 3.02 8.76 9.84
C SER A 17 3.82 8.02 8.77
N TYR A 18 3.50 6.76 8.50
CA TYR A 18 4.26 5.90 7.60
C TYR A 18 4.46 6.54 6.21
N ASP A 19 3.41 7.10 5.64
CA ASP A 19 3.48 7.70 4.30
C ASP A 19 4.06 9.12 4.26
N GLU A 20 4.33 9.75 5.41
CA GLU A 20 4.98 11.05 5.43
C GLU A 20 6.36 11.00 4.74
N TRP A 21 7.01 9.82 4.77
CA TRP A 21 8.25 9.59 4.05
C TRP A 21 8.10 9.79 2.54
N TYR A 22 7.00 9.32 1.95
CA TYR A 22 6.69 9.51 0.53
C TYR A 22 6.42 10.97 0.16
N GLY A 23 6.17 11.84 1.13
CA GLY A 23 6.06 13.30 0.94
C GLY A 23 7.41 14.04 0.92
N LYS A 24 8.52 13.39 1.31
CA LYS A 24 9.87 13.99 1.28
C LYS A 24 10.46 13.94 -0.13
N PRO A 25 11.37 14.86 -0.54
CA PRO A 25 11.89 14.92 -1.90
C PRO A 25 12.45 13.58 -2.43
N VAL A 26 13.22 12.88 -1.59
CA VAL A 26 13.76 11.55 -1.93
C VAL A 26 12.65 10.49 -2.00
N GLY A 27 11.71 10.52 -1.06
CA GLY A 27 10.58 9.59 -1.03
C GLY A 27 9.65 9.73 -2.23
N VAL A 28 9.40 10.96 -2.69
CA VAL A 28 8.62 11.23 -3.91
C VAL A 28 9.32 10.63 -5.14
N TYR A 29 10.63 10.78 -5.24
CA TYR A 29 11.41 10.21 -6.36
C TYR A 29 11.38 8.67 -6.35
N ALA A 30 11.59 8.06 -5.18
CA ALA A 30 11.52 6.61 -5.02
C ALA A 30 10.13 6.08 -5.39
N PHE A 31 9.08 6.68 -4.83
CA PHE A 31 7.69 6.33 -5.12
C PHE A 31 7.38 6.35 -6.62
N ARG A 32 7.76 7.44 -7.31
CA ARG A 32 7.51 7.58 -8.75
C ARG A 32 8.27 6.55 -9.57
N SER A 33 9.53 6.29 -9.22
CA SER A 33 10.35 5.31 -9.93
C SER A 33 9.77 3.89 -9.79
N GLU A 34 9.35 3.52 -8.58
CA GLU A 34 8.71 2.24 -8.32
C GLU A 34 7.35 2.13 -9.03
N LEU A 35 6.53 3.18 -8.98
CA LEU A 35 5.22 3.19 -9.66
C LEU A 35 5.37 2.96 -11.16
N VAL A 36 6.30 3.65 -11.83
CA VAL A 36 6.58 3.46 -13.27
C VAL A 36 7.03 2.04 -13.56
N GLY A 37 7.89 1.46 -12.71
CA GLY A 37 8.32 0.08 -12.86
C GLY A 37 7.17 -0.92 -12.73
N LEU A 38 6.30 -0.72 -11.73
CA LEU A 38 5.13 -1.57 -11.51
C LEU A 38 4.12 -1.45 -12.66
N GLU A 39 3.84 -0.23 -13.15
CA GLU A 39 2.95 -0.03 -14.30
C GLU A 39 3.45 -0.75 -15.56
N ALA A 40 4.76 -0.77 -15.80
CA ALA A 40 5.35 -1.42 -16.96
C ALA A 40 5.33 -2.97 -16.87
N LEU A 41 5.35 -3.52 -15.66
CA LEU A 41 5.45 -4.97 -15.43
C LEU A 41 4.10 -5.64 -15.19
N LEU A 42 3.14 -4.92 -14.61
CA LEU A 42 1.85 -5.47 -14.26
C LEU A 42 0.94 -5.60 -15.50
N PRO A 43 0.09 -6.63 -15.57
CA PRO A 43 -0.94 -6.70 -16.60
C PRO A 43 -1.84 -5.46 -16.57
N HIS A 44 -2.37 -5.06 -17.72
CA HIS A 44 -3.29 -3.92 -17.84
C HIS A 44 -4.69 -4.21 -17.31
N SER A 45 -5.04 -5.48 -17.10
CA SER A 45 -6.37 -5.89 -16.65
C SER A 45 -6.31 -7.15 -15.78
N GLY A 46 -7.38 -7.40 -15.03
CA GLY A 46 -7.57 -8.59 -14.20
C GLY A 46 -7.56 -8.29 -12.71
N LEU A 47 -7.38 -9.35 -11.91
CA LEU A 47 -7.39 -9.30 -10.46
C LEU A 47 -5.99 -9.58 -9.91
N GLY A 48 -5.42 -8.59 -9.22
CA GLY A 48 -4.14 -8.68 -8.52
C GLY A 48 -4.30 -8.72 -7.00
N ILE A 49 -3.24 -9.10 -6.30
CA ILE A 49 -3.15 -9.04 -4.85
C ILE A 49 -1.85 -8.35 -4.42
N ASP A 50 -1.96 -7.42 -3.47
CA ASP A 50 -0.84 -6.73 -2.82
C ASP A 50 -0.73 -7.23 -1.38
N ILE A 51 0.35 -7.96 -1.07
CA ILE A 51 0.57 -8.62 0.22
C ILE A 51 1.54 -7.79 1.03
N GLY A 52 1.10 -7.31 2.20
CA GLY A 52 1.84 -6.29 2.97
C GLY A 52 1.61 -4.90 2.39
N ALA A 53 0.40 -4.64 1.90
CA ALA A 53 0.04 -3.41 1.17
C ALA A 53 0.14 -2.14 2.03
N GLY A 54 0.26 -2.27 3.35
CA GLY A 54 0.30 -1.16 4.28
C GLY A 54 -0.94 -0.26 4.12
N THR A 55 -0.69 1.02 3.92
CA THR A 55 -1.72 2.05 3.69
C THR A 55 -2.29 2.04 2.26
N GLY A 56 -1.89 1.09 1.42
CA GLY A 56 -2.40 0.89 0.06
C GLY A 56 -1.88 1.92 -0.96
N ILE A 57 -0.77 2.61 -0.67
CA ILE A 57 -0.32 3.75 -1.48
C ILE A 57 -0.16 3.42 -2.96
N PHE A 58 0.36 2.24 -3.32
CA PHE A 58 0.54 1.82 -4.72
C PHE A 58 -0.78 1.39 -5.37
N ALA A 59 -1.58 0.58 -4.68
CA ALA A 59 -2.87 0.12 -5.18
C ALA A 59 -3.82 1.27 -5.56
N LYS A 60 -3.69 2.42 -4.88
CA LYS A 60 -4.40 3.65 -5.24
C LYS A 60 -4.16 4.11 -6.69
N TYR A 61 -2.94 3.97 -7.19
CA TYR A 61 -2.56 4.43 -8.53
C TYR A 61 -2.59 3.29 -9.55
N LEU A 62 -2.39 2.06 -9.09
CA LEU A 62 -2.36 0.89 -9.97
C LEU A 62 -3.76 0.31 -10.23
N SER A 63 -4.76 0.57 -9.40
CA SER A 63 -6.13 0.12 -9.69
C SER A 63 -6.75 0.96 -10.80
N THR A 64 -7.34 0.32 -11.80
CA THR A 64 -8.08 0.93 -12.90
C THR A 64 -9.44 0.24 -13.06
N ASP A 65 -10.28 0.69 -13.98
CA ASP A 65 -11.56 0.04 -14.25
C ASP A 65 -11.39 -1.40 -14.76
N GLU A 66 -10.26 -1.68 -15.43
CA GLU A 66 -9.91 -3.00 -15.97
C GLU A 66 -9.06 -3.83 -15.02
N ARG A 67 -8.38 -3.20 -14.04
CA ARG A 67 -7.47 -3.85 -13.10
C ARG A 67 -7.88 -3.58 -11.65
N SER A 68 -8.34 -4.62 -10.98
CA SER A 68 -8.63 -4.60 -9.54
C SER A 68 -7.45 -5.15 -8.74
N ILE A 69 -7.11 -4.51 -7.62
CA ILE A 69 -6.06 -4.98 -6.70
C ILE A 69 -6.66 -5.16 -5.31
N VAL A 70 -6.57 -6.39 -4.79
CA VAL A 70 -6.93 -6.71 -3.40
C VAL A 70 -5.72 -6.47 -2.52
N CYS A 71 -5.85 -5.58 -1.55
CA CYS A 71 -4.79 -5.28 -0.61
C CYS A 71 -4.95 -6.11 0.68
N LEU A 72 -3.86 -6.69 1.15
CA LEU A 72 -3.81 -7.44 2.42
C LEU A 72 -2.69 -6.88 3.29
N ASP A 73 -2.98 -6.65 4.57
CA ASP A 73 -1.98 -6.28 5.56
C ASP A 73 -2.38 -6.81 6.95
N PRO A 74 -1.45 -7.39 7.75
CA PRO A 74 -1.78 -7.83 9.10
C PRO A 74 -1.98 -6.68 10.11
N SER A 75 -1.50 -5.47 9.82
CA SER A 75 -1.70 -4.30 10.68
C SER A 75 -3.09 -3.69 10.46
N SER A 76 -3.89 -3.67 11.51
CA SER A 76 -5.21 -3.05 11.50
C SER A 76 -5.14 -1.53 11.27
N GLY A 77 -4.08 -0.89 11.77
CA GLY A 77 -3.80 0.53 11.64
C GLY A 77 -3.54 0.90 10.19
N MET A 78 -2.69 0.12 9.52
CA MET A 78 -2.42 0.24 8.09
C MET A 78 -3.71 0.14 7.26
N LEU A 79 -4.52 -0.90 7.51
CA LEU A 79 -5.80 -1.10 6.82
C LEU A 79 -6.80 0.04 7.07
N LYS A 80 -6.84 0.59 8.29
CA LYS A 80 -7.71 1.74 8.62
C LYS A 80 -7.30 2.98 7.83
N GLU A 81 -6.01 3.28 7.74
CA GLU A 81 -5.53 4.43 6.96
C GLU A 81 -5.81 4.26 5.47
N ALA A 82 -5.59 3.06 4.94
CA ALA A 82 -5.92 2.76 3.56
C ALA A 82 -7.42 2.90 3.25
N LYS A 83 -8.28 2.47 4.18
CA LYS A 83 -9.73 2.66 4.07
C LYS A 83 -10.13 4.13 4.09
N LYS A 84 -9.55 4.95 4.99
CA LYS A 84 -9.80 6.41 5.03
C LYS A 84 -9.48 7.09 3.70
N ARG A 85 -8.52 6.57 2.95
CA ARG A 85 -8.08 7.12 1.65
C ARG A 85 -8.93 6.64 0.47
N GLY A 86 -9.99 5.87 0.72
CA GLY A 86 -10.86 5.32 -0.31
C GLY A 86 -10.24 4.18 -1.13
N ILE A 87 -9.08 3.67 -0.71
CA ILE A 87 -8.33 2.64 -1.45
C ILE A 87 -8.97 1.26 -1.23
N TYR A 88 -9.56 1.04 -0.04
CA TYR A 88 -10.35 -0.15 0.22
C TYR A 88 -11.83 0.12 -0.08
N HIS A 89 -12.32 -0.39 -1.21
CA HIS A 89 -13.74 -0.67 -1.36
C HIS A 89 -14.02 -2.04 -0.73
N ARG A 90 -14.77 -2.05 0.38
CA ARG A 90 -15.46 -3.28 0.79
C ARG A 90 -16.56 -3.50 -0.24
N SER A 91 -16.63 -4.70 -0.79
CA SER A 91 -17.87 -5.23 -1.37
C SER A 91 -19.06 -5.02 -0.43
#